data_AF-A0A948CSE4-F1
#
_entry.id   AF-A0A948CSE4-F1
#
_cell.length_a   1.000
_cell.length_b   1.000
_cell.length_c   1.000
_cell.angle_alpha   90.00
_cell.angle_beta   90.00
_cell.angle_gamma   90.00
#
_symmetry.space_group_name_H-M   'P 1'
#
loop_
_entity.id
_entity.type
_entity.pdbx_description
1 polymer ?
#
loop_
_entity_poly.entity_id
_entity_poly.type
_entity_poly.pdbx_seq_one_letter_code
_entity_poly.pdbx_strand_id
1 'polypeptide(L)'
;MTKKTKIVATVSDLKGDVEFITQLYKRGVNVIRLNTAHQTPEDTAKVIENVRAVSEKLAVLVDTKGPEMRTNLKIEEDLTIKTGDKVTFRADGLDVPTTREAVQVNYLGFVKDVPVGARILIDDGLLELV
;
A
#
# COMPACT_ATOMS: atom_id res chain seq x y z
N MET A 1 -2.29 -35.47 11.01
CA MET A 1 -3.36 -34.51 11.36
C MET A 1 -3.55 -33.55 10.19
N THR A 2 -4.79 -33.18 9.87
CA THR A 2 -5.11 -32.14 8.90
C THR A 2 -4.83 -30.74 9.47
N LYS A 3 -4.17 -29.89 8.68
CA LYS A 3 -3.90 -28.50 9.03
C LYS A 3 -5.22 -27.73 9.23
N LYS A 4 -5.40 -27.14 10.42
CA LYS A 4 -6.59 -26.34 10.77
C LYS A 4 -6.42 -24.85 10.43
N THR A 5 -5.31 -24.24 10.85
CA THR A 5 -4.98 -22.84 10.56
C THR A 5 -4.71 -22.64 9.07
N LYS A 6 -5.24 -21.58 8.45
CA LYS A 6 -5.01 -21.28 7.03
C LYS A 6 -3.87 -20.27 6.87
N ILE A 7 -3.17 -20.33 5.74
CA ILE A 7 -2.10 -19.39 5.39
C ILE A 7 -2.56 -18.54 4.20
N VAL A 8 -2.43 -17.22 4.37
CA VAL A 8 -2.60 -16.21 3.32
C VAL A 8 -1.21 -15.72 2.92
N ALA A 9 -0.90 -15.71 1.62
CA ALA A 9 0.36 -15.20 1.10
C ALA A 9 0.10 -14.06 0.11
N THR A 10 0.77 -12.92 0.31
CA THR A 10 0.72 -11.81 -0.66
C THR A 10 1.64 -12.13 -1.83
N VAL A 11 1.12 -12.05 -3.06
CA VAL A 11 1.87 -12.34 -4.28
C VAL A 11 1.83 -11.11 -5.19
N SER A 12 3.00 -10.72 -5.68
CA SER A 12 3.12 -9.70 -6.73
C SER A 12 3.10 -10.33 -8.11
N ASP A 13 2.74 -9.53 -9.10
CA ASP A 13 2.79 -9.82 -10.53
C ASP A 13 4.22 -10.13 -11.01
N LEU A 14 5.23 -9.46 -10.42
CA LEU A 14 6.65 -9.76 -10.66
C LEU A 14 7.06 -11.19 -10.26
N LYS A 15 6.31 -11.84 -9.37
CA LYS A 15 6.54 -13.22 -8.91
C LYS A 15 5.21 -13.99 -8.83
N GLY A 16 4.41 -13.88 -9.88
CA GLY A 16 3.06 -14.46 -9.94
C GLY A 16 2.90 -15.57 -10.97
N ASP A 17 3.97 -16.22 -11.42
CA ASP A 17 3.90 -17.31 -12.39
C ASP A 17 3.37 -18.63 -11.78
N VAL A 18 2.95 -19.53 -12.67
CA VAL A 18 2.35 -20.83 -12.31
C VAL A 18 3.32 -21.70 -11.50
N GLU A 19 4.62 -21.64 -11.77
CA GLU A 19 5.61 -22.46 -11.08
C GLU A 19 5.74 -22.01 -9.62
N PHE A 20 5.90 -20.71 -9.40
CA PHE A 20 6.01 -20.13 -8.06
C PHE A 20 4.74 -20.37 -7.24
N ILE A 21 3.55 -20.15 -7.83
CA ILE A 21 2.28 -20.40 -7.15
C ILE A 21 2.13 -21.91 -6.82
N THR A 22 2.59 -22.80 -7.71
CA THR A 22 2.62 -24.25 -7.43
C THR A 22 3.48 -24.58 -6.21
N GLN A 23 4.64 -23.94 -6.08
CA GLN A 23 5.50 -24.13 -4.91
C GLN A 23 4.81 -23.64 -3.62
N LEU A 24 4.14 -22.48 -3.66
CA LEU A 24 3.37 -21.97 -2.52
C LEU A 24 2.23 -22.93 -2.13
N TYR A 25 1.49 -23.43 -3.11
CA TYR A 25 0.41 -24.39 -2.89
C TYR A 25 0.92 -25.68 -2.24
N LYS A 26 2.01 -26.26 -2.76
CA LYS A 26 2.65 -27.46 -2.20
C LYS A 26 3.19 -27.25 -0.79
N ARG A 27 3.63 -26.03 -0.46
CA ARG A 27 4.06 -25.62 0.88
C ARG A 27 2.88 -25.30 1.82
N GLY A 28 1.65 -25.39 1.33
CA GLY A 28 0.43 -25.33 2.13
C GLY A 28 -0.21 -23.95 2.23
N VAL A 29 0.11 -23.01 1.33
CA VAL A 29 -0.68 -21.76 1.19
C VAL A 29 -2.12 -22.10 0.82
N ASN A 30 -3.07 -21.34 1.38
CA ASN A 30 -4.51 -21.55 1.17
C ASN A 30 -5.16 -20.40 0.41
N VAL A 31 -4.64 -19.19 0.57
CA VAL A 31 -5.18 -17.98 -0.04
C VAL A 31 -4.03 -17.18 -0.63
N ILE A 32 -4.20 -16.72 -1.87
CA ILE A 32 -3.33 -15.75 -2.51
C ILE A 32 -3.96 -14.37 -2.35
N ARG A 33 -3.24 -13.45 -1.70
CA ARG A 33 -3.63 -12.04 -1.55
C ARG A 33 -2.98 -11.23 -2.65
N LEU A 34 -3.79 -10.46 -3.37
CA LEU A 34 -3.37 -9.52 -4.41
C LEU A 34 -3.52 -8.11 -3.86
N ASN A 35 -2.42 -7.35 -3.78
CA ASN A 35 -2.44 -5.99 -3.25
C ASN A 35 -2.56 -4.99 -4.40
N THR A 36 -3.79 -4.53 -4.65
CA THR A 36 -4.11 -3.62 -5.77
C THR A 36 -3.52 -2.22 -5.60
N ALA A 37 -2.96 -1.87 -4.44
CA ALA A 37 -2.27 -0.59 -4.26
C ALA A 37 -1.02 -0.46 -5.15
N HIS A 38 -0.48 -1.59 -5.65
CA HIS A 38 0.74 -1.64 -6.45
C HIS A 38 0.59 -2.36 -7.79
N GLN A 39 -0.62 -2.78 -8.16
CA GLN A 39 -0.85 -3.64 -9.33
C GLN A 39 -1.91 -3.03 -10.24
N THR A 40 -1.71 -3.16 -11.55
CA THR A 40 -2.75 -2.81 -12.52
C THR A 40 -3.84 -3.89 -12.55
N PRO A 41 -5.06 -3.58 -13.03
CA PRO A 41 -6.09 -4.58 -13.25
C PRO A 41 -5.62 -5.72 -14.17
N GLU A 42 -4.84 -5.40 -15.20
CA GLU A 42 -4.29 -6.37 -16.16
C GLU A 42 -3.31 -7.33 -15.48
N ASP A 43 -2.39 -6.81 -14.67
CA ASP A 43 -1.44 -7.61 -13.90
C ASP A 43 -2.16 -8.50 -12.88
N THR A 44 -3.16 -7.94 -12.22
CA THR A 44 -4.00 -8.67 -11.25
C THR A 44 -4.72 -9.84 -11.92
N ALA A 45 -5.32 -9.62 -13.10
CA ALA A 45 -6.02 -10.65 -13.85
C ALA A 45 -5.09 -11.81 -14.24
N LYS A 46 -3.89 -11.50 -14.71
CA LYS A 46 -2.88 -12.52 -15.06
C LYS A 46 -2.50 -13.40 -13.88
N VAL A 47 -2.33 -12.83 -12.68
CA VAL A 47 -2.05 -13.62 -11.47
C VAL A 47 -3.25 -14.52 -11.11
N ILE A 48 -4.48 -14.02 -11.26
CA ILE A 48 -5.70 -14.82 -11.00
C ILE A 48 -5.76 -16.04 -11.93
N GLU A 49 -5.50 -15.85 -13.23
CA GLU A 49 -5.45 -16.95 -14.21
C GLU A 49 -4.41 -17.99 -13.81
N ASN A 50 -3.20 -17.56 -13.44
CA ASN A 50 -2.15 -18.47 -12.99
C ASN A 50 -2.54 -19.23 -11.71
N VAL A 51 -3.21 -18.57 -10.75
CA VAL A 51 -3.71 -19.24 -9.53
C VAL A 51 -4.73 -20.32 -9.88
N ARG A 52 -5.65 -20.06 -10.82
CA ARG A 52 -6.66 -21.03 -11.27
C ARG A 52 -6.03 -22.20 -12.04
N ALA A 53 -5.01 -21.93 -12.85
CA ALA A 53 -4.24 -22.98 -13.52
C ALA A 53 -3.55 -23.93 -12.52
N VAL A 54 -3.15 -23.43 -11.34
CA VAL A 54 -2.56 -24.26 -10.28
C VAL A 54 -3.62 -25.04 -9.50
N SER A 55 -4.68 -24.38 -9.02
CA SER A 55 -5.75 -25.07 -8.28
C SER A 55 -7.01 -24.22 -8.09
N GLU A 56 -8.17 -24.81 -8.37
CA GLU A 56 -9.48 -24.27 -7.97
C GLU A 56 -9.68 -24.18 -6.44
N LYS A 57 -8.86 -24.88 -5.65
CA LYS A 57 -8.94 -24.86 -4.17
C LYS A 57 -8.22 -23.67 -3.54
N LEU A 58 -7.37 -22.97 -4.28
CA LEU A 58 -6.72 -21.75 -3.80
C LEU A 58 -7.71 -20.60 -3.86
N ALA A 59 -8.00 -20.00 -2.70
CA ALA A 59 -8.79 -18.78 -2.67
C ALA A 59 -7.94 -17.60 -3.16
N VAL A 60 -8.61 -16.64 -3.80
CA VAL A 60 -8.01 -15.36 -4.17
C VAL A 60 -8.66 -14.29 -3.29
N LEU A 61 -7.83 -13.47 -2.65
CA LEU A 61 -8.25 -12.32 -1.87
C LEU A 61 -7.75 -11.06 -2.58
N VAL A 62 -8.68 -10.21 -3.00
CA VAL A 62 -8.37 -8.90 -3.58
C VAL A 62 -8.34 -7.90 -2.45
N ASP A 63 -7.16 -7.35 -2.17
CA ASP A 63 -6.98 -6.31 -1.18
C ASP A 63 -6.96 -4.95 -1.88
N THR A 64 -7.97 -4.14 -1.57
CA THR A 64 -8.16 -2.82 -2.16
C THR A 64 -7.29 -1.80 -1.44
N LYS A 65 -6.60 -0.93 -2.19
CA LYS A 65 -5.81 0.19 -1.62
C LYS A 65 -6.53 0.99 -0.53
N GLY A 66 -7.84 1.21 -0.68
CA GLY A 66 -8.59 2.07 0.23
C GLY A 66 -8.22 3.56 0.11
N PRO A 67 -8.81 4.43 0.97
CA PRO A 67 -8.52 5.86 0.97
C PRO A 67 -7.20 6.17 1.71
N GLU A 68 -6.09 5.69 1.16
CA GLU A 68 -4.77 5.97 1.73
C GLU A 68 -4.39 7.45 1.55
N MET A 69 -4.12 8.10 2.67
CA MET A 69 -3.54 9.43 2.74
C MET A 69 -2.03 9.31 2.59
N ARG A 70 -1.46 10.01 1.61
CA ARG A 70 -0.03 10.00 1.29
C ARG A 70 0.47 11.44 1.14
N THR A 71 1.70 11.67 1.57
CA THR A 71 2.44 12.90 1.24
C THR A 71 2.79 12.87 -0.25
N ASN A 72 2.47 13.92 -1.00
CA ASN A 72 2.51 13.93 -2.45
C ASN A 72 3.95 13.79 -2.97
N LEU A 73 4.11 12.84 -3.89
CA LEU A 73 5.30 12.03 -4.18
C LEU A 73 6.28 12.67 -5.21
N LYS A 74 6.26 13.99 -5.36
CA LYS A 74 7.22 14.71 -6.20
C LYS A 74 7.96 15.71 -5.34
N ILE A 75 9.03 15.23 -4.73
CA ILE A 75 10.07 16.07 -4.15
C ILE A 75 11.34 15.80 -4.95
N GLU A 76 12.03 16.85 -5.38
CA GLU A 76 13.28 16.68 -6.14
C GLU A 76 14.42 16.22 -5.23
N GLU A 77 14.33 16.47 -3.92
CA GLU A 77 15.35 16.15 -2.92
C GLU A 77 14.69 15.73 -1.60
N ASP A 78 15.33 14.82 -0.86
CA ASP A 78 14.81 14.39 0.45
C ASP A 78 14.63 15.56 1.43
N LEU A 79 13.45 15.66 2.04
CA LEU A 79 13.18 16.63 3.11
C LEU A 79 13.58 16.04 4.46
N THR A 80 14.71 16.50 4.99
CA THR A 80 15.12 16.14 6.36
C THR A 80 14.37 17.00 7.37
N ILE A 81 13.66 16.35 8.31
CA ILE A 81 12.93 17.00 9.41
C ILE A 81 13.62 16.63 10.72
N LYS A 82 13.85 17.61 11.59
CA LYS A 82 14.41 17.43 12.93
C LYS A 82 13.38 17.81 13.99
N THR A 83 13.58 17.30 15.21
CA THR A 83 12.75 17.68 16.35
C THR A 83 12.80 19.20 16.57
N GLY A 84 11.62 19.82 16.63
CA GLY A 84 11.45 21.26 16.79
C GLY A 84 11.25 22.02 15.48
N ASP A 85 11.45 21.38 14.33
CA ASP A 85 11.14 22.00 13.03
C ASP A 85 9.63 22.20 12.87
N LYS A 86 9.27 23.29 12.21
CA LYS A 86 7.88 23.56 11.81
C LYS A 86 7.65 23.00 10.42
N VAL A 87 6.64 22.14 10.28
CA VAL A 87 6.24 21.54 9.01
C VAL A 87 4.87 22.09 8.62
N THR A 88 4.77 22.61 7.41
CA THR A 88 3.48 23.07 6.86
C THR A 88 2.90 21.98 5.99
N PHE A 89 1.61 21.68 6.15
CA PHE A 89 0.87 20.80 5.25
C PHE A 89 -0.05 21.62 4.35
N ARG A 90 -0.20 21.19 3.10
CA ARG A 90 -1.17 21.73 2.15
C ARG A 90 -1.83 20.63 1.33
N ALA A 91 -3.02 20.94 0.83
CA ALA A 91 -3.88 20.01 0.12
C ALA A 91 -4.67 20.75 -0.98
N ASP A 92 -3.95 21.52 -1.81
CA ASP A 92 -4.47 22.45 -2.81
C ASP A 92 -4.51 21.89 -4.25
N GLY A 93 -4.08 20.64 -4.49
CA GLY A 93 -4.13 19.99 -5.80
C GLY A 93 -3.33 18.69 -5.89
N LEU A 94 -3.76 17.71 -6.70
CA LEU A 94 -3.08 16.41 -6.81
C LEU A 94 -1.78 16.47 -7.63
N ASP A 95 -1.64 17.48 -8.48
CA ASP A 95 -0.51 17.74 -9.37
C ASP A 95 0.54 18.69 -8.76
N VAL A 96 0.27 19.25 -7.58
CA VAL A 96 1.17 20.17 -6.88
C VAL A 96 2.30 19.38 -6.20
N PRO A 97 3.59 19.69 -6.46
CA PRO A 97 4.71 18.99 -5.83
C PRO A 97 4.89 19.41 -4.36
N THR A 98 5.55 18.56 -3.59
CA THR A 98 6.01 18.93 -2.25
C THR A 98 7.23 19.84 -2.37
N THR A 99 7.35 20.86 -1.51
CA THR A 99 8.55 21.73 -1.44
C THR A 99 9.15 21.69 -0.02
N ARG A 100 10.28 22.37 0.18
CA ARG A 100 10.89 22.49 1.51
C ARG A 100 10.01 23.27 2.49
N GLU A 101 9.14 24.14 1.99
CA GLU A 101 8.28 24.99 2.79
C GLU A 101 6.95 24.32 3.14
N ALA A 102 6.44 23.42 2.28
CA ALA A 102 5.14 22.80 2.48
C ALA A 102 5.03 21.39 1.87
N VAL A 103 4.60 20.45 2.72
CA VAL A 103 4.30 19.07 2.37
C VAL A 103 2.91 19.00 1.77
N GLN A 104 2.83 18.57 0.51
CA GLN A 104 1.54 18.32 -0.13
C GLN A 104 0.99 16.98 0.35
N VAL A 105 -0.32 16.85 0.49
CA VAL A 105 -0.99 15.55 0.70
C VAL A 105 -2.03 15.28 -0.39
N ASN A 106 -2.27 14.01 -0.69
CA ASN A 106 -3.23 13.59 -1.71
C ASN A 106 -4.71 13.66 -1.25
N TYR A 107 -4.97 13.96 0.03
CA TYR A 107 -6.31 14.09 0.57
C TYR A 107 -6.69 15.57 0.69
N LEU A 108 -7.54 16.06 -0.22
CA LEU A 108 -7.93 17.48 -0.30
C LEU A 108 -8.73 17.97 0.94
N GLY A 109 -9.32 17.05 1.71
CA GLY A 109 -9.98 17.37 2.98
C GLY A 109 -9.04 17.60 4.16
N PHE A 110 -7.73 17.32 4.01
CA PHE A 110 -6.78 17.25 5.12
C PHE A 110 -6.79 18.48 6.03
N VAL A 111 -6.64 19.67 5.44
CA VAL A 111 -6.53 20.93 6.19
C VAL A 111 -7.82 21.24 6.95
N LYS A 112 -8.96 20.76 6.46
CA LYS A 112 -10.27 20.96 7.10
C LYS A 112 -10.48 19.97 8.25
N ASP A 113 -10.03 18.73 8.07
CA ASP A 113 -10.39 17.61 8.95
C ASP A 113 -9.37 17.38 10.08
N VAL A 114 -8.17 17.95 9.99
CA VAL A 114 -7.14 17.87 11.01
C VAL A 114 -7.25 19.07 11.97
N PRO A 115 -7.71 18.88 13.22
CA PRO A 115 -7.82 19.96 14.20
C PRO A 115 -6.46 20.33 14.80
N VAL A 116 -6.37 21.53 15.39
CA VAL A 116 -5.20 21.96 16.16
C VAL A 116 -4.92 20.99 17.31
N GLY A 117 -3.67 20.58 17.45
CA GLY A 117 -3.23 19.62 18.47
C GLY A 117 -3.45 18.15 18.10
N ALA A 118 -3.93 17.86 16.89
CA ALA A 118 -3.97 16.50 16.37
C ALA A 118 -2.55 15.95 16.14
N ARG A 119 -2.36 14.68 16.49
CA ARG A 119 -1.11 13.97 16.17
C ARG A 119 -1.19 13.45 14.74
N ILE A 120 -0.22 13.82 13.92
CA ILE A 120 -0.06 13.34 12.56
C ILE A 120 1.09 12.33 12.55
N LEU A 121 0.80 11.10 12.15
CA LEU A 121 1.78 10.02 12.02
C LEU A 121 2.13 9.83 10.55
N ILE A 122 3.42 9.77 10.23
CA ILE A 122 3.94 9.59 8.88
C ILE A 122 4.82 8.35 8.85
N ASP A 123 4.74 7.60 7.75
CA ASP A 123 5.54 6.40 7.48
C ASP A 123 5.46 5.37 8.62
N ASP A 124 4.26 4.80 8.81
CA ASP A 124 3.96 3.84 9.88
C ASP A 124 4.32 4.32 11.30
N GLY A 125 4.37 5.64 11.52
CA GLY A 125 4.69 6.27 12.79
C GLY A 125 6.18 6.50 13.02
N LEU A 126 7.02 6.39 11.99
CA LEU A 126 8.42 6.77 12.06
C LEU A 126 8.59 8.25 12.42
N LEU A 127 7.70 9.10 11.93
CA LEU A 127 7.63 10.53 12.26
C LEU A 127 6.29 10.87 12.90
N GLU A 128 6.36 11.76 13.89
CA GLU A 128 5.21 12.30 14.60
C GLU A 128 5.27 13.83 14.60
N LEU A 129 4.14 14.46 14.29
CA LEU A 129 3.95 15.90 14.31
C LEU A 129 2.72 16.25 15.15
N VAL A 130 2.75 17.41 15.81
CA VAL A 130 1.68 17.92 16.70
C VAL A 130 1.47 19.42 16.45
#